data_AF-A0A1Y2EZH6-F1
#
_entry.id   AF-A0A1Y2EZH6-F1
#
_cell.length_a   1.000
_cell.length_b   1.000
_cell.length_c   1.000
_cell.angle_alpha   90.00
_cell.angle_beta   90.00
_cell.angle_gamma   90.00
#
_symmetry.space_group_name_H-M   'P 1'
#
loop_
_entity.id
_entity.type
_entity.pdbx_description
1 polymer ?
#
loop_
_entity_poly.entity_id
_entity_poly.type
_entity_poly.pdbx_seq_one_letter_code
_entity_poly.pdbx_strand_id
1 'polypeptide(L)'
;MATAGNGTSRPGDANTAKSASPTKPTTATASMAQDLLSPLEKKANHIQSEQKRRQAIRAGFDQLCVLVPSLEPSQSKSEALVLGKVSEYIQALESENEALENSIRGRGGRVPVQAVEIGQASEVDG
;
A
#
# COMPACT_ATOMS: atom_id res chain seq x y z
N MET A 1 -54.55 11.38 24.98
CA MET A 1 -53.75 10.38 24.24
C MET A 1 -52.51 10.10 25.06
N ALA A 2 -52.26 8.82 25.37
CA ALA A 2 -51.33 8.34 26.38
C ALA A 2 -49.85 8.60 26.06
N THR A 3 -49.04 8.64 27.12
CA THR A 3 -47.58 8.76 27.14
C THR A 3 -46.91 7.43 26.76
N ALA A 4 -45.75 7.48 26.08
CA ALA A 4 -44.77 6.40 26.09
C ALA A 4 -43.38 6.92 25.71
N GLY A 5 -42.43 6.77 26.64
CA GLY A 5 -41.00 6.90 26.37
C GLY A 5 -40.44 5.65 25.70
N ASN A 6 -39.25 5.78 25.10
CA ASN A 6 -38.40 4.62 24.87
C ASN A 6 -36.93 5.07 24.90
N GLY A 7 -36.29 4.89 26.06
CA GLY A 7 -34.84 4.87 26.19
C GLY A 7 -34.34 3.51 25.74
N THR A 8 -33.42 3.48 24.79
CA THR A 8 -32.76 2.23 24.37
C THR A 8 -31.26 2.38 24.59
N SER A 9 -30.84 2.05 25.81
CA SER A 9 -29.46 1.73 26.14
C SER A 9 -29.02 0.53 25.30
N ARG A 10 -27.87 0.62 24.60
CA ARG A 10 -27.21 -0.52 23.95
C ARG A 10 -26.21 -1.13 24.94
N PRO A 11 -26.38 -2.38 25.39
CA PRO A 11 -25.30 -3.18 25.96
C PRO A 11 -24.68 -4.05 24.86
N GLY A 12 -23.39 -4.34 24.94
CA GLY A 12 -22.75 -5.23 23.98
C GLY A 12 -21.25 -5.39 24.10
N ASP A 13 -20.74 -5.56 25.33
CA ASP A 13 -19.44 -6.19 25.55
C ASP A 13 -19.54 -7.68 25.17
N ALA A 14 -18.83 -8.10 24.12
CA ALA A 14 -18.68 -9.51 23.77
C ALA A 14 -17.18 -9.83 23.58
N ASN A 15 -16.54 -9.98 24.74
CA ASN A 15 -15.24 -10.60 24.92
C ASN A 15 -15.27 -12.06 24.41
N THR A 16 -14.70 -12.32 23.23
CA THR A 16 -14.55 -13.69 22.70
C THR A 16 -13.13 -14.17 22.94
N ALA A 17 -12.88 -14.65 24.16
CA ALA A 17 -11.70 -15.44 24.49
C ALA A 17 -12.01 -16.93 24.27
N LYS A 18 -11.34 -17.57 23.30
CA LYS A 18 -11.03 -19.02 23.30
C LYS A 18 -10.19 -19.44 22.09
N SER A 19 -8.97 -19.91 22.34
CA SER A 19 -8.59 -21.28 21.95
C SER A 19 -7.31 -21.72 22.61
N ALA A 20 -7.27 -23.04 22.86
CA ALA A 20 -6.56 -23.74 23.89
C ALA A 20 -5.06 -24.00 23.62
N SER A 21 -4.37 -24.31 24.73
CA SER A 21 -2.99 -24.79 24.90
C SER A 21 -2.70 -26.15 24.22
N PRO A 22 -1.41 -26.52 24.08
CA PRO A 22 -0.94 -27.67 24.87
C PRO A 22 0.44 -27.51 25.57
N THR A 23 0.46 -27.87 26.85
CA THR A 23 1.48 -28.53 27.71
C THR A 23 3.00 -28.37 27.51
N LYS A 24 3.67 -28.03 28.64
CA LYS A 24 5.11 -27.85 28.99
C LYS A 24 5.95 -29.16 29.00
N PRO A 25 7.31 -29.12 28.95
CA PRO A 25 8.11 -28.97 30.17
C PRO A 25 9.39 -28.12 30.07
N THR A 26 9.93 -27.86 31.27
CA THR A 26 10.98 -26.97 31.76
C THR A 26 12.41 -27.14 31.21
N THR A 27 13.07 -26.01 30.89
CA THR A 27 14.41 -25.64 31.39
C THR A 27 14.57 -24.12 31.32
N ALA A 28 14.96 -23.53 32.43
CA ALA A 28 15.16 -22.09 32.62
C ALA A 28 16.46 -21.60 31.97
N THR A 29 16.53 -20.28 31.79
CA THR A 29 17.67 -19.40 31.44
C THR A 29 17.83 -19.08 29.94
N ALA A 30 17.74 -17.77 29.64
CA ALA A 30 18.05 -17.08 28.38
C ALA A 30 16.93 -16.66 27.41
N SER A 31 15.73 -16.24 27.87
CA SER A 31 14.73 -15.65 26.96
C SER A 31 13.89 -14.48 27.50
N MET A 32 14.35 -13.78 28.55
CA MET A 32 13.55 -12.73 29.21
C MET A 32 13.75 -11.31 28.63
N ALA A 33 14.35 -11.18 27.44
CA ALA A 33 14.59 -9.88 26.80
C ALA A 33 13.95 -9.74 25.41
N GLN A 34 13.16 -10.72 24.94
CA GLN A 34 12.80 -10.81 23.52
C GLN A 34 11.30 -10.93 23.21
N ASP A 35 10.37 -10.88 24.17
CA ASP A 35 8.96 -11.23 23.85
C ASP A 35 7.86 -10.27 24.33
N LEU A 36 8.14 -9.13 24.96
CA LEU A 36 7.04 -8.24 25.33
C LEU A 36 7.40 -6.78 25.06
N LEU A 37 7.35 -6.40 23.78
CA LEU A 37 6.83 -5.07 23.45
C LEU A 37 5.55 -4.93 24.28
N SER A 38 5.57 -4.04 25.26
CA SER A 38 4.44 -3.75 26.13
C SER A 38 3.19 -3.51 25.28
N PRO A 39 1.97 -3.81 25.75
CA PRO A 39 0.75 -3.47 25.03
C PRO A 39 0.73 -2.01 24.55
N LEU A 40 1.35 -1.12 25.32
CA LEU A 40 1.55 0.30 25.00
C LEU A 40 2.56 0.50 23.85
N GLU A 41 3.69 -0.22 23.88
CA GLU A 41 4.73 -0.17 22.84
C GLU A 41 4.27 -0.81 21.53
N LYS A 42 3.54 -1.93 21.58
CA LYS A 42 2.91 -2.54 20.39
C LYS A 42 1.93 -1.56 19.73
N LYS A 43 1.13 -0.85 20.52
CA LYS A 43 0.20 0.16 20.00
C LYS A 43 0.94 1.36 19.38
N ALA A 44 2.00 1.84 20.03
CA ALA A 44 2.83 2.92 19.50
C ALA A 44 3.51 2.52 18.19
N ASN A 45 4.12 1.34 18.15
CA ASN A 45 4.78 0.82 16.96
C ASN A 45 3.81 0.57 15.80
N HIS A 46 2.60 0.07 16.08
CA HIS A 46 1.57 -0.10 15.07
C HIS A 46 1.18 1.24 14.43
N ILE A 47 0.96 2.28 15.24
CA ILE A 47 0.64 3.63 14.75
C ILE A 47 1.80 4.18 13.91
N GLN A 48 3.04 4.06 14.39
CA GLN A 48 4.22 4.55 13.69
C GLN A 48 4.44 3.82 12.36
N SER A 49 4.32 2.49 12.36
CA SER A 49 4.47 1.67 11.16
C SER A 49 3.41 2.02 10.10
N GLU A 50 2.17 2.22 10.54
CA GLU A 50 1.09 2.63 9.64
C GLU A 50 1.26 4.07 9.12
N GLN A 51 1.78 4.98 9.94
CA GLN A 51 2.14 6.33 9.49
C GLN A 51 3.26 6.30 8.45
N LYS A 52 4.35 5.56 8.70
CA LYS A 52 5.46 5.37 7.74
C LYS A 52 4.93 4.78 6.42
N ARG A 53 4.08 3.75 6.51
CA ARG A 53 3.43 3.14 5.34
C ARG A 53 2.61 4.16 4.55
N ARG A 54 1.76 4.94 5.22
CA ARG A 54 0.93 5.98 4.56
C ARG A 54 1.74 7.09 3.93
N GLN A 55 2.84 7.51 4.57
CA GLN A 55 3.75 8.51 4.01
C GLN A 55 4.45 7.99 2.75
N ALA A 56 4.92 6.74 2.76
CA ALA A 56 5.52 6.11 1.58
C ALA A 56 4.54 6.04 0.40
N ILE A 57 3.28 5.66 0.66
CA ILE A 57 2.24 5.63 -0.38
C ILE A 57 2.03 7.02 -0.97
N ARG A 58 1.90 8.06 -0.14
CA ARG A 58 1.73 9.45 -0.61
C ARG A 58 2.92 9.94 -1.44
N ALA A 59 4.13 9.65 -1.00
CA ALA A 59 5.34 9.98 -1.76
C ALA A 59 5.33 9.32 -3.16
N GLY A 60 4.82 8.09 -3.27
CA GLY A 60 4.60 7.44 -4.56
C GLY A 60 3.62 8.19 -5.46
N PHE A 61 2.49 8.67 -4.92
CA PHE A 61 1.53 9.50 -5.67
C PHE A 61 2.12 10.85 -6.09
N ASP A 62 2.93 11.48 -5.24
CA ASP A 62 3.63 12.72 -5.59
C ASP A 62 4.61 12.49 -6.75
N GLN A 63 5.33 11.36 -6.76
CA GLN A 63 6.20 10.98 -7.89
C GLN A 63 5.42 10.75 -9.19
N LEU A 64 4.25 10.10 -9.13
CA LEU A 64 3.39 9.91 -10.29
C LEU A 64 2.93 11.25 -10.90
N CYS A 65 2.62 12.25 -10.07
CA CYS A 65 2.26 13.58 -10.55
C CYS A 65 3.43 14.30 -11.26
N VAL A 66 4.68 13.97 -10.96
CA VAL A 66 5.84 14.54 -11.66
C VAL A 66 6.11 13.85 -12.99
N LEU A 67 5.89 12.53 -13.06
CA LEU A 67 6.16 11.74 -14.27
C LEU A 67 5.11 11.89 -15.35
N VAL A 68 3.84 12.09 -14.98
CA VAL A 68 2.73 12.18 -15.92
C VAL A 68 2.48 13.64 -16.31
N PRO A 69 2.70 14.04 -17.58
CA PRO A 69 2.59 15.44 -18.00
C PRO A 69 1.19 16.04 -17.87
N SER A 70 0.15 15.20 -17.78
CA SER A 70 -1.25 15.63 -17.65
C SER A 70 -1.68 15.87 -16.20
N LEU A 71 -0.79 15.63 -15.23
CA LEU A 71 -1.05 15.80 -13.80
C LEU A 71 -0.28 16.99 -13.25
N GLU A 72 -0.95 17.76 -12.40
CA GLU A 72 -0.31 18.83 -11.64
C GLU A 72 0.11 18.31 -10.25
N PRO A 73 1.21 18.82 -9.65
CA PRO A 73 1.62 18.46 -8.29
C PRO A 73 0.53 18.69 -7.23
N SER A 74 -0.42 19.59 -7.50
CA SER A 74 -1.57 19.86 -6.62
C SER A 74 -2.61 18.73 -6.58
N GLN A 75 -2.60 17.82 -7.55
CA GLN A 75 -3.59 16.77 -7.73
C GLN A 75 -3.23 15.45 -7.03
N SER A 76 -2.06 15.35 -6.37
CA SER A 76 -1.58 14.12 -5.72
C SER A 76 -2.49 13.61 -4.59
N LYS A 77 -3.42 14.44 -4.10
CA LYS A 77 -4.43 14.08 -3.09
C LYS A 77 -5.60 13.25 -3.64
N SER A 78 -5.81 13.24 -4.95
CA SER A 78 -6.94 12.55 -5.58
C SER A 78 -6.49 11.22 -6.17
N GLU A 79 -6.48 10.16 -5.37
CA GLU A 79 -5.97 8.83 -5.76
C GLU A 79 -6.61 8.32 -7.06
N ALA A 80 -7.94 8.35 -7.18
CA ALA A 80 -8.66 7.86 -8.35
C ALA A 80 -8.33 8.65 -9.62
N LEU A 81 -8.15 9.98 -9.50
CA LEU A 81 -7.80 10.84 -10.64
C LEU A 81 -6.37 10.57 -11.10
N VAL A 82 -5.42 10.49 -10.16
CA VAL A 82 -4.01 10.21 -10.48
C VAL A 82 -3.89 8.86 -11.17
N LEU A 83 -4.48 7.80 -10.61
CA LEU A 83 -4.42 6.46 -11.22
C LEU A 83 -5.07 6.41 -12.60
N GLY A 84 -6.21 7.10 -12.78
CA GLY A 84 -6.87 7.19 -14.09
C GLY A 84 -5.97 7.85 -15.13
N LYS A 85 -5.36 8.99 -14.80
CA LYS A 85 -4.46 9.72 -15.70
C LYS A 85 -3.16 8.97 -15.99
N VAL A 86 -2.61 8.28 -15.00
CA VAL A 86 -1.44 7.41 -15.20
C VAL A 86 -1.79 6.28 -16.19
N SER A 87 -2.95 5.63 -16.04
CA SER A 87 -3.41 4.58 -16.96
C SER A 87 -3.60 5.11 -18.38
N GLU A 88 -4.25 6.28 -18.54
CA GLU A 88 -4.41 6.92 -19.85
C GLU A 88 -3.05 7.22 -20.50
N TYR A 89 -2.09 7.70 -19.72
CA TYR A 89 -0.76 8.04 -20.21
C TYR A 89 0.05 6.82 -20.65
N ILE A 90 0.00 5.73 -19.89
CA ILE A 90 0.65 4.46 -20.28
C ILE A 90 0.10 3.96 -21.62
N GLN A 91 -1.23 3.96 -21.79
CA GLN A 91 -1.86 3.54 -23.05
C GLN A 91 -1.45 4.44 -24.23
N ALA A 92 -1.32 5.75 -24.00
CA ALA A 92 -0.85 6.68 -25.02
C ALA A 92 0.60 6.39 -25.43
N LEU A 93 1.48 6.11 -24.47
CA LEU A 93 2.88 5.75 -24.73
C LEU A 93 3.00 4.43 -25.49
N GLU A 94 2.18 3.43 -25.16
CA GLU A 94 2.15 2.15 -25.90
C GLU A 94 1.73 2.37 -27.35
N SER A 95 0.67 3.14 -27.59
CA SER A 95 0.20 3.48 -28.95
C SER A 95 1.25 4.26 -29.77
N GLU A 96 1.93 5.22 -29.13
CA GLU A 96 3.02 5.96 -29.78
C GLU A 96 4.20 5.05 -30.11
N ASN A 97 4.58 4.17 -29.18
CA ASN A 97 5.62 3.17 -29.43
C ASN A 97 5.25 2.27 -30.62
N GLU A 98 4.03 1.73 -30.67
CA GLU A 98 3.57 0.92 -31.80
C GLU A 98 3.64 1.68 -33.14
N ALA A 99 3.24 2.96 -33.15
CA ALA A 99 3.31 3.81 -34.34
C ALA A 99 4.76 4.03 -34.80
N LEU A 100 5.68 4.26 -33.86
CA LEU A 100 7.10 4.41 -34.13
C LEU A 100 7.72 3.10 -34.62
N GLU A 101 7.37 1.97 -34.01
CA GLU A 101 7.82 0.64 -34.44
C GLU A 101 7.37 0.32 -35.86
N ASN A 102 6.11 0.62 -36.19
CA ASN A 102 5.56 0.47 -37.54
C ASN A 102 6.31 1.36 -38.54
N SER A 103 6.64 2.60 -38.15
CA SER A 103 7.40 3.52 -38.97
C SER A 103 8.83 3.04 -39.22
N ILE A 104 9.49 2.48 -38.20
CA ILE A 104 10.83 1.90 -38.31
C ILE A 104 10.80 0.69 -39.24
N ARG A 105 9.85 -0.22 -39.04
CA ARG A 105 9.69 -1.43 -39.84
C ARG A 105 9.39 -1.10 -41.30
N GLY A 106 8.53 -0.12 -41.57
CA GLY A 106 8.20 0.34 -42.92
C GLY A 106 9.41 0.93 -43.66
N ARG A 107 10.39 1.48 -42.93
CA ARG A 107 11.66 1.97 -43.49
C ARG A 107 12.74 0.88 -43.58
N GLY A 108 12.40 -0.38 -43.27
CA GLY A 108 13.33 -1.52 -43.28
C GLY A 108 14.25 -1.60 -42.06
N GLY A 109 13.97 -0.82 -41.01
CA GLY A 109 14.71 -0.84 -39.75
C GLY A 109 14.27 -2.00 -38.84
N ARG A 110 15.18 -2.46 -37.98
CA ARG A 110 14.90 -3.48 -36.96
C ARG A 110 14.43 -2.80 -35.68
N VAL A 111 13.26 -3.21 -35.19
CA VAL A 111 12.75 -2.78 -33.88
C VAL A 111 13.53 -3.48 -32.77
N PRO A 112 14.08 -2.75 -31.78
CA PRO A 112 14.73 -3.35 -30.63
C PRO A 112 13.68 -4.04 -29.75
N VAL A 113 13.87 -5.33 -29.46
CA VAL A 113 13.05 -6.06 -28.49
C VAL A 113 13.44 -5.57 -27.11
N GLN A 114 12.54 -4.89 -26.40
CA GLN A 114 12.77 -4.54 -25.00
C GLN A 114 12.63 -5.79 -24.14
N ALA A 115 13.71 -6.20 -23.48
CA ALA A 115 13.64 -7.16 -22.40
C ALA A 115 13.05 -6.43 -21.18
N VAL A 116 11.85 -6.79 -20.76
CA VAL A 116 11.25 -6.27 -19.53
C VAL A 116 11.97 -6.94 -18.35
N GLU A 117 13.07 -6.36 -17.90
CA GLU A 117 13.68 -6.72 -16.63
C GLU A 117 12.82 -6.15 -15.51
N ILE A 118 11.98 -7.00 -14.91
CA ILE A 118 11.22 -6.65 -13.71
C ILE A 118 12.24 -6.54 -12.57
N GLY A 119 12.76 -5.33 -12.38
CA GLY A 119 13.83 -5.03 -11.42
C GLY A 119 13.47 -5.42 -9.99
N GLN A 120 14.39 -6.13 -9.35
CA GLN A 120 14.36 -6.56 -7.96
C GLN A 120 14.17 -5.35 -7.04
N ALA A 121 13.16 -5.39 -6.16
CA ALA A 121 12.97 -4.39 -5.13
C ALA A 121 14.21 -4.42 -4.21
N SER A 122 15.05 -3.39 -4.33
CA SER A 122 16.19 -3.18 -3.44
C SER A 122 15.69 -2.98 -2.02
N GLU A 123 16.10 -3.89 -1.15
CA GLU A 123 15.91 -3.91 0.29
C GLU A 123 16.37 -2.57 0.89
N VAL A 124 15.42 -1.79 1.43
CA VAL A 124 15.73 -0.55 2.14
C VAL A 124 16.06 -0.93 3.58
N ASP A 125 17.35 -0.97 3.87
CA ASP A 125 17.98 -1.24 5.17
C ASP A 125 17.47 -0.28 6.28
N GLY A 126 17.25 -0.83 7.48
CA GLY A 126 17.15 -0.10 8.77
C GLY A 126 15.81 0.56 9.15
#